data_AF-A0A088E4G9-F1
#
_entry.id   AF-A0A088E4G9-F1
#
_cell.length_a   1.000
_cell.length_b   1.000
_cell.length_c   1.000
_cell.angle_alpha   90.00
_cell.angle_beta   90.00
_cell.angle_gamma   90.00
#
_symmetry.space_group_name_H-M   'P 1'
#
loop_
_entity.id
_entity.type
_entity.pdbx_description
1 polymer ?
#
loop_
_entity_poly.entity_id
_entity_poly.type
_entity_poly.pdbx_seq_one_letter_code
_entity_poly.pdbx_strand_id
1 'polypeptide(L)' 'MITIDISLKPFNSGLRNLIKNSLIIEDIDKEFVSIVDDSILIKCDSVSRCRAIMNSYIFWIYSVLSTLNEVEQDGRKNSS' A
#
# COMPACT_ATOMS: atom_id res chain seq x y z
N MET A 1 -21.57 -7.97 1.28
CA MET A 1 -20.48 -6.99 1.08
C MET A 1 -19.30 -7.41 1.95
N ILE A 2 -18.14 -7.63 1.34
CA ILE A 2 -16.90 -7.99 2.05
C ILE A 2 -16.08 -6.72 2.23
N THR A 3 -15.48 -6.57 3.41
CA THR A 3 -14.61 -5.43 3.72
C THR A 3 -13.25 -5.94 4.19
N ILE A 4 -12.19 -5.40 3.63
CA ILE A 4 -10.80 -5.64 4.04
C ILE A 4 -10.23 -4.28 4.47
N ASP A 5 -9.57 -4.27 5.64
CA ASP A 5 -8.86 -3.11 6.16
C ASP A 5 -7.36 -3.44 6.23
N ILE A 6 -6.58 -2.78 5.38
CA ILE A 6 -5.12 -2.84 5.44
C ILE A 6 -4.65 -1.67 6.30
N SER A 7 -4.36 -1.95 7.56
CA SER A 7 -3.89 -0.95 8.53
C SER A 7 -2.40 -0.64 8.33
N LEU A 8 -2.10 0.64 8.13
CA LEU A 8 -0.75 1.20 8.03
C LEU A 8 -0.23 1.71 9.39
N LYS A 9 -1.03 1.63 10.46
CA LYS A 9 -0.66 2.11 11.81
C LYS A 9 0.68 1.58 12.36
N PRO A 10 1.12 0.34 12.07
CA PRO A 10 2.42 -0.15 12.53
C PRO A 10 3.62 0.63 11.96
N PHE A 11 3.46 1.35 10.85
CA PHE A 11 4.52 2.14 10.26
C PHE A 11 4.64 3.52 10.92
N ASN A 12 5.85 4.08 10.94
CA ASN A 12 6.04 5.46 11.39
C ASN A 12 5.33 6.47 10.46
N SER A 13 5.15 7.71 10.88
CA SER A 13 4.40 8.73 10.12
C SER A 13 5.02 9.04 8.75
N GLY A 14 6.35 9.09 8.66
CA GLY A 14 7.04 9.34 7.39
C GLY A 14 6.78 8.24 6.37
N LEU A 15 6.92 6.98 6.79
CA LEU A 15 6.69 5.82 5.94
C LEU A 15 5.22 5.67 5.56
N ARG A 16 4.29 5.93 6.49
CA ARG A 16 2.85 5.98 6.19
C ARG A 16 2.54 6.99 5.09
N ASN A 17 3.04 8.21 5.22
CA ASN A 17 2.81 9.26 4.24
C ASN A 17 3.41 8.90 2.87
N LEU A 18 4.60 8.30 2.87
CA LEU A 18 5.25 7.86 1.65
C LEU A 18 4.43 6.77 0.94
N ILE A 19 4.00 5.74 1.66
CA ILE A 19 3.14 4.68 1.10
C ILE A 19 1.86 5.29 0.50
N LYS A 20 1.16 6.16 1.24
CA LYS A 20 -0.08 6.79 0.75
C LYS A 20 0.12 7.63 -0.50
N ASN A 21 1.22 8.40 -0.55
CA ASN A 21 1.52 9.26 -1.70
C ASN A 21 2.00 8.47 -2.92
N SER A 22 2.60 7.30 -2.71
CA SER A 22 3.07 6.42 -3.79
C SER A 22 1.97 5.53 -4.37
N LEU A 23 0.91 5.25 -3.60
CA LEU A 23 -0.22 4.45 -4.05
C LEU A 23 -1.16 5.28 -4.93
N ILE A 24 -1.11 5.04 -6.24
CA ILE A 24 -2.06 5.59 -7.20
C ILE A 24 -3.23 4.62 -7.30
N ILE A 25 -4.42 5.04 -6.87
CA ILE A 25 -5.64 4.25 -7.02
C ILE A 25 -6.00 4.22 -8.52
N GLU A 26 -5.95 3.04 -9.13
CA GLU A 26 -6.35 2.84 -10.51
C GLU A 26 -7.84 3.16 -10.71
N ASP A 27 -8.21 3.67 -11.90
CA ASP A 27 -9.60 4.06 -12.19
C ASP A 27 -10.61 2.93 -11.96
N ILE A 28 -10.21 1.69 -12.25
CA ILE A 28 -11.03 0.49 -12.06
C ILE A 28 -11.29 0.14 -10.59
N ASP A 29 -10.46 0.65 -9.68
CA ASP A 29 -10.48 0.31 -8.25
C ASP A 29 -11.12 1.41 -7.41
N LYS A 30 -11.35 2.62 -7.98
CA LYS A 30 -11.89 3.79 -7.26
C LYS A 30 -13.24 3.54 -6.58
N GLU A 31 -14.06 2.67 -7.13
CA GLU A 31 -15.36 2.32 -6.53
C GLU A 31 -15.23 1.36 -5.34
N PHE A 32 -14.11 0.63 -5.26
CA PHE A 32 -13.89 -0.42 -4.28
C PHE A 32 -12.88 -0.02 -3.20
N VAL A 33 -11.98 0.91 -3.49
CA VAL A 33 -10.86 1.26 -2.63
C VAL A 33 -10.96 2.71 -2.15
N SER A 34 -10.76 2.90 -0.84
CA SER A 34 -10.65 4.20 -0.22
C SER A 34 -9.47 4.22 0.75
N ILE A 35 -8.64 5.25 0.65
CA ILE A 35 -7.57 5.51 1.61
C ILE A 35 -8.11 6.52 2.61
N VAL A 36 -8.32 6.08 3.85
CA VAL A 36 -8.89 6.91 4.93
C VAL A 36 -7.97 6.80 6.13
N ASP A 37 -7.53 7.95 6.65
CA ASP A 37 -6.56 8.03 7.73
C ASP A 37 -5.34 7.14 7.44
N ASP A 38 -5.04 6.20 8.34
CA ASP A 38 -3.94 5.23 8.23
C ASP A 38 -4.39 3.85 7.72
N SER A 39 -5.48 3.79 6.96
CA SER A 39 -6.04 2.54 6.47
C SER A 39 -6.34 2.61 4.97
N ILE A 40 -6.14 1.48 4.30
CA ILE A 40 -6.63 1.23 2.94
C ILE A 40 -7.82 0.29 3.08
N LEU A 41 -9.01 0.84 2.83
CA LEU A 41 -10.28 0.13 2.93
C LEU A 41 -10.68 -0.37 1.55
N ILE A 42 -10.90 -1.68 1.44
CA ILE A 42 -11.35 -2.34 0.22
C ILE A 42 -12.75 -2.93 0.49
N LYS A 43 -13.74 -2.51 -0.28
CA LYS A 43 -15.13 -2.97 -0.18
C LYS A 43 -15.56 -3.56 -1.51
N CYS A 44 -16.00 -4.82 -1.53
CA CYS A 44 -16.44 -5.48 -2.76
C CYS A 44 -17.61 -6.44 -2.54
N ASP A 45 -18.27 -6.75 -3.65
CA ASP A 45 -19.44 -7.65 -3.67
C ASP A 45 -19.07 -9.12 -3.83
N SER A 46 -17.83 -9.43 -4.21
CA SER A 46 -17.35 -10.81 -4.35
C SER A 46 -15.97 -11.04 -3.73
N VAL A 47 -15.76 -12.25 -3.21
CA VAL A 47 -14.48 -12.68 -2.61
C VAL A 47 -13.36 -12.59 -3.64
N SER A 48 -13.59 -13.05 -4.86
CA SER A 48 -12.58 -13.05 -5.93
C SER A 48 -12.07 -11.65 -6.27
N ARG A 49 -12.99 -10.66 -6.32
CA ARG A 49 -12.63 -9.25 -6.58
C ARG A 49 -11.82 -8.68 -5.42
N CYS A 50 -12.30 -8.82 -4.20
CA CYS A 50 -11.58 -8.34 -3.02
C CYS A 50 -10.21 -8.97 -2.86
N ARG A 51 -10.06 -10.27 -3.18
CA ARG A 51 -8.76 -10.95 -3.21
C ARG A 51 -7.83 -10.35 -4.26
N ALA A 52 -8.33 -10.09 -5.47
CA ALA A 52 -7.52 -9.53 -6.55
C ALA A 52 -7.01 -8.13 -6.19
N ILE A 53 -7.90 -7.25 -5.71
CA ILE A 53 -7.55 -5.89 -5.29
C ILE A 53 -6.57 -5.94 -4.11
N MET A 54 -6.87 -6.72 -3.07
CA MET A 54 -5.99 -6.87 -1.91
C MET A 54 -4.58 -7.31 -2.34
N ASN A 55 -4.47 -8.28 -3.24
CA ASN A 55 -3.18 -8.75 -3.72
C ASN A 55 -2.38 -7.65 -4.42
N SER A 56 -3.02 -6.86 -5.30
CA SER A 56 -2.38 -5.72 -5.97
C SER A 56 -1.85 -4.70 -4.97
N TYR A 57 -2.68 -4.30 -3.99
CA TYR A 57 -2.28 -3.29 -3.01
C TYR A 57 -1.18 -3.76 -2.07
N ILE A 58 -1.23 -5.02 -1.60
CA ILE A 58 -0.14 -5.59 -0.80
C ILE A 58 1.17 -5.63 -1.61
N PHE A 59 1.10 -6.01 -2.88
CA PHE A 59 2.27 -6.03 -3.75
C PHE A 59 2.87 -4.64 -3.94
N TRP A 60 2.05 -3.62 -4.21
CA TRP A 60 2.55 -2.24 -4.35
C TRP A 60 3.16 -1.68 -3.08
N ILE A 61 2.54 -1.93 -1.92
CA ILE A 61 3.12 -1.54 -0.62
C ILE A 61 4.49 -2.21 -0.45
N TYR A 62 4.58 -3.52 -0.73
CA TYR A 62 5.85 -4.24 -0.68
C TYR A 62 6.89 -3.65 -1.63
N SER A 63 6.53 -3.33 -2.87
CA SER A 63 7.45 -2.71 -3.84
C SER A 63 8.00 -1.39 -3.32
N VAL A 64 7.15 -0.52 -2.77
CA VAL A 64 7.59 0.75 -2.17
C VAL A 64 8.58 0.50 -1.03
N LEU A 65 8.28 -0.45 -0.13
CA LEU A 65 9.16 -0.78 0.99
C LEU A 65 10.49 -1.39 0.54
N SER A 66 10.49 -2.27 -0.46
CA SER A 66 11.70 -2.89 -1.02
C SER A 66 12.61 -1.84 -1.64
N THR A 67 12.05 -0.95 -2.46
CA THR A 67 12.81 0.13 -3.10
C THR A 67 13.44 1.07 -2.06
N LEU A 68 12.71 1.41 -0.99
CA LEU A 68 13.29 2.23 0.09
C LEU A 68 14.46 1.54 0.78
N ASN A 69 14.33 0.25 1.08
CA ASN A 69 15.38 -0.53 1.71
C ASN A 69 16.62 -0.67 0.80
N GLU A 70 16.43 -0.84 -0.51
CA GLU A 70 17.53 -0.88 -1.49
C GLU A 70 18.28 0.47 -1.53
N VAL A 71 17.56 1.59 -1.61
CA VAL A 71 18.16 2.94 -1.63
C VAL A 71 18.93 3.23 -0.34
N GLU A 72 18.41 2.85 0.82
CA GLU A 72 19.11 3.02 2.10
C GLU A 72 20.41 2.19 2.19
N GLN A 73 20.42 0.97 1.63
CA GLN A 73 21.58 0.11 1.63
C GLN A 73 22.68 0.60 0.67
N ASP A 74 22.31 1.07 -0.51
CA ASP A 74 23.27 1.59 -1.49
C ASP A 74 23.87 2.92 -1.02
N GLY A 75 23.08 3.78 -0.37
CA GLY A 75 23.57 5.01 0.26
C GLY A 75 24.68 4.76 1.27
N ARG A 76 24.59 3.68 2.07
CA ARG A 76 25.62 3.31 3.06
C ARG A 76 26.90 2.75 2.43
N LYS A 77 26.79 2.03 1.31
CA LYS A 77 27.95 1.44 0.62
C LYS A 77 28.81 2.50 -0.08
N ASN A 78 28.19 3.55 -0.61
CA ASN A 78 28.88 4.59 -1.37
C ASN A 78 29.45 5.74 -0.51
N SER A 79 29.18 5.73 0.79
CA SER A 79 29.68 6.73 1.75
C SER A 79 30.82 6.22 2.65
N SER A 80 31.45 5.10 2.30
CA SER A 80 32.59 4.50 3.02
C SER A 80 33.87 4.53 2.18
#